data_AF-A0A1H8DNL4-F1
#
_entry.id   AF-A0A1H8DNL4-F1
#
_cell.length_a   1.000
_cell.length_b   1.000
_cell.length_c   1.000
_cell.angle_alpha   90.00
_cell.angle_beta   90.00
_cell.angle_gamma   90.00
#
_symmetry.space_group_name_H-M   'P 1'
#
loop_
_entity.id
_entity.type
_entity.pdbx_description
1 polymer ?
#
loop_
_entity_poly.entity_id
_entity_poly.type
_entity_poly.pdbx_seq_one_letter_code
_entity_poly.pdbx_strand_id
1 'polypeptide(L)' 'MKKFIPKEKLSKKARRKLNVAQRITWGAINPVCRKPANSKSYNRKKVQIGDDSFQSGLFYCIFNSTVILPV' A
#
# COMPACT_ATOMS: atom_id res chain seq x y z
N MET A 1 -6.76 32.12 -28.96
CA MET A 1 -6.64 31.80 -27.51
C MET A 1 -7.74 30.82 -27.13
N LYS A 2 -7.44 29.78 -26.33
CA LYS A 2 -8.50 28.91 -25.81
C LYS A 2 -9.31 29.69 -24.77
N LYS A 3 -10.64 29.65 -24.89
CA LYS A 3 -11.54 30.27 -23.91
C LYS A 3 -11.35 29.57 -22.55
N PHE A 4 -11.20 30.33 -21.48
CA PHE A 4 -11.14 29.78 -20.13
C PHE A 4 -12.51 29.22 -19.75
N ILE A 5 -12.54 27.97 -19.29
CA ILE A 5 -13.76 27.31 -18.84
C ILE A 5 -13.54 26.91 -17.38
N PRO A 6 -14.38 27.38 -16.44
CA PRO A 6 -14.31 26.97 -15.04
C PRO A 6 -14.50 25.45 -14.88
N LYS A 7 -13.78 24.85 -13.93
CA LYS A 7 -13.80 23.39 -13.68
C LYS A 7 -15.21 22.84 -13.43
N GLU A 8 -16.08 23.62 -12.81
CA GLU A 8 -17.46 23.24 -12.48
C GLU A 8 -18.34 23.05 -13.73
N LYS A 9 -18.07 23.82 -14.78
CA LYS A 9 -18.83 23.80 -16.04
C LYS A 9 -18.31 22.74 -17.02
N LEU A 10 -17.26 22.01 -16.65
CA LEU A 10 -16.73 20.93 -17.46
C LEU A 10 -17.58 19.66 -17.33
N SER A 11 -17.78 18.99 -18.47
CA SER A 11 -18.40 17.66 -18.49
C SER A 11 -17.64 16.68 -17.59
N LYS A 12 -18.33 15.62 -17.12
CA LYS A 12 -17.71 14.58 -16.28
C LYS A 12 -16.46 13.96 -16.94
N LYS A 13 -16.48 13.78 -18.26
CA LYS A 13 -15.35 13.26 -19.05
C LYS A 13 -14.16 14.24 -19.08
N ALA A 14 -14.42 15.53 -19.30
CA ALA A 14 -13.37 16.55 -19.34
C ALA A 14 -12.67 16.74 -17.98
N ARG A 15 -13.44 16.77 -16.89
CA ARG A 15 -12.88 16.82 -15.52
C ARG A 15 -11.96 15.63 -15.23
N ARG A 16 -12.33 14.42 -15.66
CA ARG A 16 -11.49 13.22 -15.51
C ARG A 16 -10.16 13.36 -16.24
N LYS A 17 -10.16 13.82 -17.50
CA LYS A 17 -8.93 14.04 -18.29
C LYS A 17 -8.01 15.06 -17.61
N LEU A 18 -8.57 16.18 -17.15
CA LEU A 18 -7.84 17.22 -16.43
C LEU A 18 -7.21 16.65 -15.15
N ASN A 19 -8.00 15.97 -14.31
CA ASN A 19 -7.52 15.36 -13.08
C ASN A 19 -6.45 14.29 -13.34
N VAL A 20 -6.55 13.50 -14.43
CA VAL A 20 -5.51 12.53 -14.81
C VAL A 20 -4.21 13.23 -15.17
N ALA A 21 -4.27 14.31 -15.96
CA ALA A 21 -3.08 15.09 -16.28
C ALA A 21 -2.44 15.72 -15.02
N GLN A 22 -3.24 16.18 -14.05
CA GLN A 22 -2.76 16.73 -12.77
C GLN A 22 -2.22 15.68 -11.80
N ARG A 23 -2.58 14.40 -11.96
CA ARG A 23 -2.13 13.30 -11.07
C ARG A 23 -0.70 12.85 -11.35
N ILE A 24 -0.06 13.35 -12.40
CA ILE A 24 1.33 13.04 -12.77
C ILE A 24 2.31 13.67 -11.77
N THR A 25 1.93 14.76 -11.10
CA THR A 25 2.80 15.58 -10.26
C THR A 25 3.11 15.07 -8.84
N TRP A 26 2.76 13.83 -8.48
CA TRP A 26 3.08 13.29 -7.14
C TRP A 26 4.53 12.78 -6.99
N GLY A 27 5.42 13.13 -7.93
CA GLY A 27 6.82 12.72 -7.91
C GLY A 27 6.97 11.19 -8.01
N ALA A 28 7.67 10.59 -7.05
CA ALA A 28 7.92 9.14 -7.00
C ALA A 28 6.74 8.32 -6.42
N ILE A 29 5.71 8.96 -5.86
CA ILE A 29 4.63 8.27 -5.14
C ILE A 29 3.33 8.47 -5.90
N ASN A 30 2.89 7.46 -6.66
CA ASN A 30 1.55 7.48 -7.25
C ASN A 30 0.52 6.88 -6.26
N PRO A 31 -0.30 7.70 -5.55
CA PRO A 31 -1.27 7.17 -4.60
C PRO A 31 -2.37 6.32 -5.26
N VAL A 32 -2.60 6.48 -6.57
CA VAL A 32 -3.60 5.70 -7.32
C VAL A 32 -3.14 4.26 -7.55
N CYS A 33 -1.82 3.99 -7.54
CA CYS A 33 -1.26 2.67 -7.81
C CYS A 33 -1.00 1.82 -6.56
N ARG A 34 -1.16 2.36 -5.34
CA ARG A 34 -1.10 1.55 -4.11
C ARG A 34 -2.44 0.84 -3.91
N LYS A 35 -2.68 -0.22 -4.69
CA LYS A 35 -3.78 -1.15 -4.42
C LYS A 35 -3.36 -2.05 -3.26
N PRO A 36 -4.11 -2.12 -2.15
CA PRO A 36 -3.84 -3.11 -1.12
C PRO A 36 -3.94 -4.51 -1.72
N ALA A 37 -3.07 -5.42 -1.29
CA ALA A 37 -3.12 -6.80 -1.75
C ALA A 37 -4.50 -7.41 -1.48
N ASN A 38 -4.99 -8.23 -2.40
CA ASN A 38 -6.26 -8.93 -2.21
C ASN A 38 -6.16 -9.84 -0.98
N SER A 39 -6.95 -9.58 0.06
CA SER A 39 -6.91 -10.33 1.32
C SER A 39 -7.26 -11.82 1.16
N LYS A 40 -8.05 -12.16 0.13
CA LYS A 40 -8.43 -13.53 -0.23
C LYS A 40 -7.47 -14.18 -1.22
N SER A 41 -6.47 -13.45 -1.73
CA SER A 41 -5.48 -14.06 -2.60
C SER A 41 -4.61 -15.02 -1.80
N TYR A 42 -4.41 -16.21 -2.35
CA TYR A 42 -3.51 -17.18 -1.77
C TYR A 42 -2.08 -16.65 -1.80
N ASN A 43 -1.48 -16.46 -0.63
CA ASN A 43 -0.11 -15.99 -0.48
C ASN A 43 0.64 -16.95 0.45
N ARG A 44 1.49 -17.82 -0.13
CA ARG A 44 2.31 -18.80 0.62
C ARG A 44 3.27 -18.18 1.62
N LYS A 45 3.62 -16.90 1.44
CA LYS A 45 4.51 -16.15 2.34
C LYS A 45 3.76 -15.52 3.52
N LYS A 46 2.43 -15.53 3.50
CA LYS A 46 1.62 -14.99 4.60
C LYS A 46 1.60 -16.03 5.72
N VAL A 47 2.39 -15.81 6.76
CA VAL A 47 2.29 -16.57 8.01
C VAL A 47 0.91 -16.33 8.60
N GLN A 48 0.14 -17.40 8.79
CA GLN A 48 -1.12 -17.34 9.54
C GLN A 48 -0.75 -17.32 11.03
N ILE A 49 -0.56 -16.11 11.56
CA ILE A 49 -0.54 -15.90 13.01
C ILE A 49 -1.99 -16.06 13.44
N GLY A 50 -2.36 -17.28 13.86
CA GLY A 50 -3.67 -17.58 14.42
C GLY A 50 -3.86 -16.85 15.75
N ASP A 51 -5.11 -16.48 16.04
CA ASP A 51 -5.52 -15.59 17.12
C ASP A 51 -5.21 -16.08 18.55
N ASP A 52 -4.50 -17.21 18.72
CA ASP A 52 -4.03 -17.73 20.01
C ASP A 52 -2.55 -17.40 20.31
N SER A 53 -1.88 -16.61 19.47
CA SER A 53 -0.42 -16.39 19.54
C SER A 53 0.00 -15.01 20.06
N PHE A 54 -0.86 -14.30 20.80
CA PHE A 54 -0.45 -13.07 21.50
C PHE A 54 0.64 -13.33 22.58
N GLN A 55 0.91 -14.59 22.93
CA GLN A 55 1.88 -14.95 23.98
C GLN A 55 3.12 -15.74 23.49
N SER A 56 3.17 -16.24 22.26
CA SER A 56 4.26 -17.15 21.83
C SER A 56 5.35 -16.50 20.97
N GLY A 57 5.13 -15.30 20.41
CA GLY A 57 6.11 -14.61 19.57
C GLY A 57 7.30 -14.01 20.33
N LEU A 58 7.11 -13.62 21.60
CA LEU A 58 8.19 -13.09 22.44
C LEU A 58 9.10 -14.18 23.01
N PHE A 59 8.60 -15.42 23.18
CA PHE A 59 9.39 -16.52 23.76
C PHE A 59 10.41 -17.09 22.77
N TYR A 60 10.04 -17.22 21.49
CA TYR A 60 10.92 -17.78 20.45
C TYR A 60 12.06 -16.85 20.01
N CYS A 61 11.88 -15.52 20.14
CA CYS A 61 12.90 -14.54 19.76
C CYS A 61 14.04 -14.45 20.78
N ILE A 62 13.76 -14.67 22.07
CA ILE A 62 14.77 -14.52 23.13
C ILE A 62 15.64 -15.80 23.24
N PHE A 63 15.02 -16.99 23.20
CA PHE A 63 15.71 -18.26 23.43
C PHE A 63 16.67 -18.71 22.30
N ASN A 64 16.42 -18.29 21.05
CA ASN A 64 17.30 -18.66 19.93
C ASN A 64 18.43 -17.65 19.67
N SER A 65 18.49 -16.53 20.41
CA SER A 65 19.54 -15.51 20.24
C SER A 65 20.79 -15.75 21.09
N THR A 66 20.74 -16.66 22.08
CA THR A 66 21.81 -16.87 23.05
C THR A 66 22.67 -18.12 22.82
N VAL A 67 22.42 -18.90 21.76
CA VAL A 67 23.16 -20.15 21.48
C VAL A 67 24.13 -20.01 20.28
N ILE A 68 24.29 -18.82 19.71
CA ILE A 68 25.27 -18.55 18.65
C ILE A 68 26.27 -17.49 19.11
N LEU A 69 27.14 -17.85 20.05
CA LEU A 69 28.48 -17.30 20.12
C LEU A 69 29.46 -18.48 20.02
N PRO A 70 30.19 -18.63 18.91
CA PRO A 70 31.23 -19.64 18.81
C PRO A 70 32.46 -19.19 19.61
N VAL A 71 32.92 -20.05 20.52
CA VAL A 71 34.30 -20.07 21.03
C VAL A 71 34.88 -21.43 20.70
#